data_AF-A0A140GJU0-F1
#
_entry.id   AF-A0A140GJU0-F1
#
_cell.length_a   1.000
_cell.length_b   1.000
_cell.length_c   1.000
_cell.angle_alpha   90.00
_cell.angle_beta   90.00
_cell.angle_gamma   90.00
#
_symmetry.space_group_name_H-M   'P 1'
#
loop_
_entity.id
_entity.type
_entity.pdbx_description
1 polymer ?
#
loop_
_entity_poly.entity_id
_entity_poly.type
_entity_poly.pdbx_seq_one_letter_code
_entity_poly.pdbx_strand_id
1 'polypeptide(L)'
;YWDGEGSNGGTAKSDHFIKISDMVSSCFSDIKIQNWPTHLFEITGATDMTMSQLILDNSAGASLGHNTDAFDVSTTDGLYVVGATVYNQDDCLA
;
A
#
# COMPACT_ATOMS: atom_id res chain seq x y z
N TYR A 1 0.25 16.10 -5.57
CA TYR A 1 1.29 15.05 -5.52
C TYR A 1 1.35 14.31 -6.85
N TRP A 2 0.27 13.68 -7.30
CA TRP A 2 0.20 13.06 -8.62
C TRP A 2 0.44 14.04 -9.76
N ASP A 3 1.37 13.67 -10.63
CA ASP A 3 1.87 14.44 -11.77
C ASP A 3 2.28 13.53 -12.94
N GLY A 4 1.91 12.25 -12.89
CA GLY A 4 2.23 11.23 -13.90
C GLY A 4 3.59 10.53 -13.69
N GLU A 5 4.44 11.03 -12.80
CA GLU A 5 5.83 10.52 -12.68
C GLU A 5 6.03 9.57 -11.48
N GLY A 6 5.05 9.48 -10.57
CA GLY A 6 5.13 8.57 -9.41
C GLY A 6 6.41 8.77 -8.58
N SER A 7 7.02 7.69 -8.11
CA SER A 7 8.31 7.71 -7.41
C SER A 7 9.51 7.83 -8.36
N ASN A 8 9.29 7.82 -9.68
CA ASN A 8 10.36 7.89 -10.70
C ASN A 8 10.85 9.33 -10.96
N GLY A 9 10.13 10.35 -10.48
CA GLY A 9 10.51 11.75 -10.66
C GLY A 9 9.41 12.75 -10.30
N GLY A 10 9.53 13.95 -10.87
CA GLY A 10 8.52 15.01 -10.72
C GLY A 10 8.50 15.67 -9.33
N THR A 11 7.29 15.92 -8.84
CA THR A 11 7.01 16.59 -7.56
C THR A 11 7.40 15.69 -6.41
N ALA A 12 8.12 16.23 -5.42
CA ALA A 12 8.45 15.50 -4.20
C ALA A 12 7.18 15.00 -3.46
N LYS A 13 7.23 13.73 -3.06
CA LYS A 13 6.21 12.99 -2.31
C LYS A 13 6.89 11.96 -1.42
N SER A 14 6.19 11.51 -0.38
CA SER A 14 6.66 10.39 0.43
C SER A 14 6.85 9.17 -0.45
N ASP A 15 7.76 8.27 -0.10
CA ASP A 15 7.94 7.01 -0.81
C ASP A 15 6.73 6.09 -0.56
N HIS A 16 6.45 5.81 0.72
CA HIS A 16 5.27 5.09 1.20
C HIS A 16 4.38 5.97 2.06
N PHE A 17 3.08 5.67 2.08
CA PHE A 17 2.13 6.34 2.95
C PHE A 17 2.13 5.77 4.37
N ILE A 18 2.23 4.44 4.51
CA ILE A 18 2.23 3.73 5.80
C ILE A 18 3.36 2.70 5.80
N LYS A 19 4.25 2.78 6.79
CA LYS A 19 5.27 1.76 7.05
C LYS A 19 4.88 0.92 8.26
N ILE A 20 4.88 -0.39 8.09
CA ILE A 20 4.59 -1.40 9.12
C ILE A 20 5.83 -2.26 9.29
N SER A 21 6.46 -2.20 10.45
CA SER A 21 7.73 -2.87 10.72
C SER A 21 7.67 -3.72 11.98
N ASP A 22 8.27 -4.91 11.92
CA ASP A 22 8.53 -5.80 13.07
C ASP A 22 7.29 -6.16 13.91
N MET A 23 6.13 -6.24 13.26
CA MET A 23 4.88 -6.61 13.92
C MET A 23 4.81 -8.12 14.16
N VAL A 24 4.34 -8.54 15.33
CA VAL A 24 4.21 -9.96 15.71
C VAL A 24 2.78 -10.25 16.17
N SER A 25 2.16 -11.30 15.64
CA SER A 25 0.81 -11.74 16.03
C SER A 25 -0.21 -10.60 16.02
N SER A 26 -0.31 -9.91 14.89
CA SER A 26 -1.01 -8.62 14.78
C SER A 26 -2.13 -8.65 13.74
N CYS A 27 -3.07 -7.70 13.84
CA CYS A 27 -4.20 -7.58 12.92
C CYS A 27 -4.41 -6.11 12.52
N PHE A 28 -4.64 -5.89 11.23
CA PHE A 28 -5.02 -4.61 10.64
C PHE A 28 -6.27 -4.81 9.78
N SER A 29 -7.43 -4.32 10.21
CA SER A 29 -8.71 -4.71 9.61
C SER A 29 -9.72 -3.58 9.48
N ASP A 30 -10.67 -3.74 8.56
CA ASP A 30 -11.85 -2.88 8.36
C ASP A 30 -11.53 -1.39 8.13
N ILE A 31 -10.44 -1.14 7.37
CA ILE A 31 -9.97 0.21 7.06
C ILE A 31 -10.17 0.54 5.58
N LYS A 32 -10.68 1.75 5.32
CA LYS A 32 -10.70 2.38 4.00
C LYS A 32 -9.62 3.46 3.90
N ILE A 33 -8.76 3.35 2.88
CA ILE A 33 -7.74 4.37 2.55
C ILE A 33 -8.02 4.91 1.15
N GLN A 34 -7.87 6.21 0.98
CA GLN A 34 -8.12 6.89 -0.29
C GLN A 34 -6.98 7.83 -0.66
N ASN A 35 -6.70 7.91 -1.97
CA ASN A 35 -5.91 8.97 -2.59
C ASN A 35 -4.48 9.11 -2.05
N TRP A 36 -3.76 7.99 -1.92
CA TRP A 36 -2.37 8.00 -1.45
C TRP A 36 -1.37 8.40 -2.57
N PRO A 37 -0.28 9.13 -2.26
CA PRO A 37 0.53 9.83 -3.26
C PRO A 37 1.36 8.96 -4.22
N THR A 38 1.91 7.86 -3.72
CA THR A 38 2.78 6.87 -4.39
C THR A 38 2.49 5.52 -3.75
N HIS A 39 3.43 4.78 -3.17
CA HIS A 39 3.20 3.47 -2.55
C HIS A 39 2.35 3.57 -1.28
N LEU A 40 1.50 2.59 -1.02
CA LEU A 40 0.62 2.60 0.16
C LEU A 40 1.29 1.98 1.38
N PHE A 41 1.36 0.65 1.45
CA PHE A 41 1.92 -0.07 2.58
C PHE A 41 3.32 -0.57 2.26
N GLU A 42 4.31 -0.19 3.06
CA GLU A 42 5.55 -0.96 3.20
C GLU A 42 5.40 -1.90 4.39
N ILE A 43 5.53 -3.20 4.17
CA ILE A 43 5.41 -4.23 5.21
C ILE A 43 6.73 -4.98 5.29
N THR A 44 7.39 -4.86 6.43
CA THR A 44 8.70 -5.49 6.65
C THR A 44 8.84 -6.12 8.03
N GLY A 45 9.50 -7.28 8.13
CA GLY A 45 9.78 -7.94 9.41
C GLY A 45 8.55 -8.51 10.13
N ALA A 46 7.39 -8.57 9.48
CA ALA A 46 6.16 -9.04 10.12
C ALA A 46 6.16 -10.57 10.32
N THR A 47 5.69 -11.02 11.49
CA THR A 47 5.45 -12.45 11.81
C THR A 47 4.00 -12.67 12.24
N ASP A 48 3.29 -13.61 11.62
CA ASP A 48 1.88 -13.92 11.90
C ASP A 48 0.98 -12.67 11.92
N MET A 49 1.00 -11.88 10.85
CA MET A 49 0.18 -10.69 10.68
C MET A 49 -1.00 -10.96 9.76
N THR A 50 -2.19 -10.51 10.14
CA THR A 50 -3.37 -10.52 9.27
C THR A 50 -3.77 -9.10 8.88
N MET A 51 -3.96 -8.87 7.58
CA MET A 51 -4.60 -7.67 7.04
C MET A 51 -5.91 -8.07 6.39
N SER A 52 -7.05 -7.56 6.86
CA SER A 52 -8.35 -8.05 6.37
C SER A 52 -9.39 -6.96 6.09
N GLN A 53 -10.26 -7.23 5.11
CA GLN A 53 -11.43 -6.38 4.80
C GLN A 53 -11.05 -4.92 4.50
N LEU A 54 -9.94 -4.72 3.79
CA LEU A 54 -9.44 -3.40 3.43
C LEU A 54 -10.10 -2.88 2.14
N ILE A 55 -10.39 -1.59 2.09
CA ILE A 55 -10.78 -0.89 0.85
C ILE A 55 -9.72 0.16 0.54
N LEU A 56 -8.91 -0.10 -0.48
CA LEU A 56 -7.79 0.73 -0.87
C LEU A 56 -8.15 1.37 -2.21
N ASP A 57 -8.66 2.60 -2.15
CA ASP A 57 -9.28 3.28 -3.29
C ASP A 57 -8.46 4.51 -3.74
N ASN A 58 -7.61 4.28 -4.73
CA ASN A 58 -6.87 5.28 -5.49
C ASN A 58 -7.50 5.57 -6.86
N SER A 59 -8.78 5.28 -7.06
CA SER A 59 -9.43 5.48 -8.38
C SER A 59 -9.36 6.93 -8.89
N ALA A 60 -9.26 7.91 -7.98
CA ALA A 60 -9.09 9.32 -8.35
C ALA A 60 -7.73 9.64 -9.00
N GLY A 61 -6.74 8.75 -8.88
CA GLY A 61 -5.42 8.90 -9.49
C GLY A 61 -5.47 8.94 -11.02
N ALA A 62 -6.43 8.25 -11.63
CA ALA A 62 -6.66 8.22 -13.08
C ALA A 62 -5.33 8.09 -13.86
N SER A 63 -5.04 9.02 -14.77
CA SER A 63 -3.81 9.03 -15.57
C SER A 63 -2.61 9.72 -14.91
N LEU A 64 -2.77 10.30 -13.72
CA LEU A 64 -1.70 11.04 -13.02
C LEU A 64 -1.12 10.29 -11.83
N GLY A 65 -1.87 9.34 -11.25
CA GLY A 65 -1.36 8.39 -10.28
C GLY A 65 -0.39 7.41 -10.94
N HIS A 66 0.73 7.15 -10.29
CA HIS A 66 1.78 6.27 -10.77
C HIS A 66 2.59 5.78 -9.56
N ASN A 67 3.06 4.52 -9.58
CA ASN A 67 3.68 3.86 -8.42
C ASN A 67 2.77 3.91 -7.20
N THR A 68 1.53 3.45 -7.38
CA THR A 68 0.49 3.47 -6.34
C THR A 68 0.22 2.09 -5.77
N ASP A 69 1.30 1.39 -5.53
CA ASP A 69 1.35 0.01 -5.08
C ASP A 69 0.55 -0.12 -3.78
N ALA A 70 -0.24 -1.18 -3.66
CA ALA A 70 -1.10 -1.36 -2.50
C ALA A 70 -0.33 -1.99 -1.34
N PHE A 71 0.46 -3.03 -1.60
CA PHE A 71 1.23 -3.73 -0.59
C PHE A 71 2.62 -4.06 -1.15
N ASP A 72 3.64 -3.39 -0.60
CA ASP A 72 5.04 -3.72 -0.83
C ASP A 72 5.54 -4.55 0.34
N VAL A 73 5.86 -5.82 0.09
CA VAL A 73 6.18 -6.77 1.16
C VAL A 73 7.63 -7.22 1.05
N SER A 74 8.36 -7.11 2.16
CA SER A 74 9.72 -7.65 2.27
C SER A 74 9.89 -8.38 3.59
N THR A 75 10.64 -9.50 3.60
CA THR A 75 11.05 -10.20 4.83
C THR A 75 9.90 -10.40 5.84
N THR A 76 8.90 -11.21 5.48
CA THR A 76 7.80 -11.58 6.39
C THR A 76 7.70 -13.10 6.55
N ASP A 77 7.17 -13.55 7.68
CA ASP A 77 6.85 -14.95 7.96
C ASP A 77 5.40 -15.06 8.45
N GLY A 78 4.49 -15.44 7.56
CA GLY A 78 3.05 -15.50 7.89
C GLY A 78 2.34 -14.15 7.80
N LEU A 79 2.37 -13.50 6.62
CA LEU A 79 1.46 -12.40 6.29
C LEU A 79 0.21 -12.93 5.56
N TYR A 80 -0.97 -12.63 6.10
CA TYR A 80 -2.26 -13.04 5.55
C TYR A 80 -3.08 -11.82 5.12
N VAL A 81 -3.19 -11.57 3.82
CA VAL A 81 -4.06 -10.51 3.28
C VAL A 81 -5.37 -11.13 2.78
N VAL A 82 -6.50 -10.77 3.39
CA VAL A 82 -7.80 -11.43 3.13
C VAL A 82 -8.90 -10.40 2.87
N GLY A 83 -9.56 -10.49 1.71
CA GLY A 83 -10.72 -9.65 1.41
C GLY A 83 -10.40 -8.17 1.17
N ALA A 84 -9.18 -7.86 0.72
CA ALA A 84 -8.82 -6.52 0.28
C ALA A 84 -9.44 -6.21 -1.10
N THR A 85 -10.02 -5.02 -1.26
CA THR A 85 -10.45 -4.47 -2.55
C THR A 85 -9.52 -3.31 -2.91
N VAL A 86 -8.84 -3.40 -4.04
CA VAL A 86 -7.82 -2.43 -4.47
C VAL A 86 -8.22 -1.78 -5.79
N TYR A 87 -8.18 -0.45 -5.82
CA TYR A 87 -8.25 0.36 -7.02
C TYR A 87 -6.99 1.23 -7.06
N ASN A 88 -6.03 0.92 -7.91
CA ASN A 88 -4.78 1.67 -8.01
C ASN A 88 -4.26 1.74 -9.45
N GLN A 89 -3.04 2.25 -9.63
CA GLN A 89 -2.38 2.44 -10.93
C GLN A 89 -1.08 1.62 -11.07
N ASP A 90 -0.79 0.76 -10.10
CA ASP A 90 0.43 -0.05 -10.07
C ASP A 90 0.15 -1.39 -9.38
N ASP A 91 1.18 -2.08 -8.88
CA ASP A 91 1.01 -3.42 -8.33
C ASP A 91 -0.01 -3.48 -7.19
N CYS A 92 -0.91 -4.47 -7.29
CA CYS A 92 -1.82 -4.78 -6.19
C CYS A 92 -1.06 -5.45 -5.03
N LEU A 93 0.08 -6.09 -5.29
CA LEU A 93 0.98 -6.73 -4.34
C LEU A 93 2.34 -6.90 -5.02
N ALA A 94 3.41 -6.47 -4.36
CA ALA A 94 4.80 -6.63 -4.77
C ALA A 94 5.63 -7.38 -3.70
#